data_AF-A0A1F3NZB2-F1
#
_entry.id   AF-A0A1F3NZB2-F1
#
_cell.length_a   1.000
_cell.length_b   1.000
_cell.length_c   1.000
_cell.angle_alpha   90.00
_cell.angle_beta   90.00
_cell.angle_gamma   90.00
#
_symmetry.space_group_name_H-M   'P 1'
#
loop_
_entity.id
_entity.type
_entity.pdbx_description
1 polymer ?
#
loop_
_entity_poly.entity_id
_entity_poly.type
_entity_poly.pdbx_seq_one_letter_code
_entity_poly.pdbx_strand_id
1 'polypeptide(L)'
;MKGMTVIVKKTTQLIAGLVFLYGIYVIIHGHLTPGGGFAGGVILAGSFILLILAYGSDFINLTREEAGTTLYENLAILTVILLALSGLILGTRIFFLNWLPKGALGELVSAGILPLYNIFIGIEVASSILTIFLALVIFKEEMSE
;
A
#
# COMPACT_ATOMS: atom_id res chain seq x y z
N MET A 1 12.44 19.39 6.33
CA MET A 1 11.94 19.32 7.74
C MET A 1 13.04 18.84 8.71
N LYS A 2 13.23 19.49 9.87
CA LYS A 2 14.11 18.94 10.94
C LYS A 2 13.45 17.76 11.65
N GLY A 3 14.21 16.68 11.87
CA GLY A 3 13.72 15.49 12.57
C GLY A 3 13.45 15.69 14.07
N MET A 4 12.68 14.75 14.63
CA MET A 4 12.25 14.74 16.04
C MET A 4 13.36 14.30 17.02
N THR A 5 13.04 14.22 18.30
CA THR A 5 13.98 13.80 19.36
C THR A 5 14.49 12.37 19.15
N VAL A 6 15.63 12.04 19.77
CA VAL A 6 16.24 10.71 19.68
C VAL A 6 15.29 9.62 20.19
N ILE A 7 14.53 9.90 21.24
CA ILE A 7 13.54 8.96 21.79
C ILE A 7 12.47 8.65 20.74
N VAL A 8 11.90 9.67 20.09
CA VAL A 8 10.90 9.49 19.03
C VAL A 8 11.48 8.68 17.88
N LYS A 9 12.67 9.05 17.37
CA LYS A 9 13.30 8.34 16.24
C LYS A 9 13.49 6.86 16.53
N LYS A 10 13.98 6.52 17.73
CA LYS A 10 14.22 5.12 18.12
C LYS A 10 12.94 4.33 18.35
N THR A 11 11.94 4.93 18.99
CA THR A 11 10.63 4.30 19.15
C THR A 11 9.95 4.06 17.81
N THR A 12 9.95 5.06 16.92
CA THR A 12 9.39 4.93 15.58
C THR A 12 10.11 3.87 14.75
N GLN A 13 11.44 3.80 14.82
CA GLN A 13 12.22 2.78 14.10
C GLN A 13 11.77 1.35 14.46
N LEU A 14 11.41 1.10 15.72
CA LEU A 14 10.91 -0.20 16.18
C LEU A 14 9.45 -0.42 15.79
N ILE A 15 8.58 0.57 16.02
CA ILE A 15 7.14 0.44 15.80
C ILE A 15 6.80 0.37 14.30
N ALA A 16 7.47 1.17 13.46
CA ALA A 16 7.17 1.23 12.03
C ALA A 16 7.29 -0.15 11.36
N GLY A 17 8.31 -0.94 11.73
CA GLY A 17 8.46 -2.31 11.22
C GLY A 17 7.31 -3.24 11.64
N LEU A 18 6.82 -3.12 12.87
CA LEU A 18 5.68 -3.90 13.36
C LEU A 18 4.38 -3.50 12.65
N VAL A 19 4.14 -2.19 12.47
CA VAL A 19 2.99 -1.66 11.73
C VAL A 19 3.02 -2.11 10.28
N PHE A 20 4.19 -2.08 9.65
CA PHE A 20 4.38 -2.54 8.28
C PHE A 20 4.02 -4.03 8.12
N LEU A 21 4.56 -4.90 8.99
CA LEU A 21 4.22 -6.32 8.98
C LEU A 21 2.74 -6.58 9.25
N TYR A 22 2.12 -5.82 10.15
CA TYR A 22 0.70 -5.91 10.41
C TYR A 22 -0.15 -5.50 9.19
N GLY A 23 0.25 -4.46 8.47
CA GLY A 23 -0.39 -4.08 7.21
C GLY A 23 -0.36 -5.19 6.16
N ILE A 24 0.79 -5.85 5.98
CA ILE A 24 0.93 -7.03 5.11
C ILE A 24 -0.01 -8.15 5.57
N TYR A 25 -0.05 -8.44 6.87
CA TYR A 25 -0.93 -9.46 7.43
C TYR A 25 -2.40 -9.20 7.09
N VAL A 26 -2.88 -7.96 7.28
CA VAL A 26 -4.26 -7.56 6.97
C VAL A 26 -4.59 -7.68 5.48
N ILE A 27 -3.64 -7.37 4.60
CA ILE A 27 -3.80 -7.50 3.15
C ILE A 27 -3.94 -8.98 2.76
N ILE A 28 -2.99 -9.82 3.19
CA ILE A 28 -2.92 -11.23 2.77
C ILE A 28 -4.11 -12.03 3.34
N HIS A 29 -4.60 -11.71 4.53
CA HIS A 29 -5.72 -12.40 5.18
C HIS A 29 -7.09 -11.76 4.89
N GLY A 30 -7.16 -10.85 3.91
CA GLY A 30 -8.38 -10.09 3.61
C GLY A 30 -9.61 -10.92 3.22
N HIS A 31 -9.41 -12.16 2.75
CA HIS A 31 -10.50 -13.09 2.43
C HIS A 31 -10.89 -13.99 3.61
N LEU A 32 -10.12 -14.00 4.70
CA LEU A 32 -10.34 -14.84 5.88
C LEU A 32 -10.78 -14.05 7.11
N THR A 33 -10.30 -12.81 7.23
CA THR A 33 -10.49 -11.96 8.41
C THR A 33 -11.03 -10.59 7.99
N PRO A 34 -11.72 -9.84 8.88
CA PRO A 34 -12.09 -8.45 8.61
C PRO A 34 -10.84 -7.62 8.27
N GLY A 35 -10.86 -6.92 7.13
CA GLY A 35 -9.68 -6.23 6.62
C GLY A 35 -9.68 -6.13 5.10
N GLY A 36 -8.56 -6.49 4.47
CA GLY A 36 -8.38 -6.48 3.02
C GLY A 36 -7.38 -5.45 2.52
N GLY A 37 -7.30 -5.33 1.19
CA GLY A 37 -6.35 -4.44 0.52
C GLY A 37 -6.40 -3.00 1.02
N PHE A 38 -7.59 -2.40 1.09
CA PHE A 38 -7.73 -1.01 1.52
C PHE A 38 -7.22 -0.77 2.94
N ALA A 39 -7.80 -1.44 3.94
CA ALA A 39 -7.45 -1.23 5.34
C ALA A 39 -5.96 -1.51 5.62
N GLY A 40 -5.42 -2.60 5.06
CA GLY A 40 -4.01 -2.92 5.21
C GLY A 40 -3.09 -1.96 4.45
N GLY A 41 -3.52 -1.44 3.29
CA GLY A 41 -2.81 -0.39 2.55
C GLY A 41 -2.68 0.92 3.35
N VAL A 42 -3.75 1.35 4.03
CA VAL A 42 -3.71 2.52 4.92
C VAL A 42 -2.69 2.31 6.06
N ILE A 43 -2.69 1.11 6.67
CA ILE A 43 -1.74 0.77 7.73
C ILE A 43 -0.29 0.80 7.22
N LEU A 44 -0.05 0.25 6.01
CA LEU A 44 1.26 0.31 5.37
C LEU A 44 1.71 1.74 5.13
N ALA A 45 0.88 2.59 4.52
CA ALA A 45 1.19 4.01 4.33
C ALA A 45 1.55 4.69 5.66
N GLY A 46 0.79 4.41 6.72
CA GLY A 46 1.03 4.92 8.07
C GLY A 46 2.44 4.58 8.59
N SER A 47 2.98 3.40 8.30
CA SER A 47 4.33 3.03 8.71
C SER A 47 5.41 3.90 8.05
N PHE A 48 5.25 4.24 6.77
CA PHE A 48 6.15 5.14 6.05
C PHE A 48 6.00 6.59 6.54
N ILE A 49 4.77 7.06 6.71
CA ILE A 49 4.47 8.40 7.22
C ILE A 49 5.10 8.61 8.60
N LEU A 50 5.03 7.61 9.49
CA LEU A 50 5.67 7.66 10.80
C LEU A 50 7.19 7.88 10.68
N LEU A 51 7.85 7.16 9.77
CA LEU A 51 9.29 7.31 9.53
C LEU A 51 9.63 8.71 9.01
N ILE A 52 8.88 9.20 8.02
CA ILE A 52 9.09 10.54 7.44
C ILE A 52 8.95 11.62 8.52
N LEU A 53 7.90 11.56 9.35
CA LEU A 53 7.67 12.52 10.42
C LEU A 53 8.75 12.45 11.52
N ALA A 54 9.21 11.25 11.88
CA ALA A 54 10.19 11.09 12.95
C ALA A 54 11.60 11.55 12.53
N TYR A 55 12.02 11.21 11.31
CA TYR A 55 13.38 11.49 10.83
C TYR A 55 13.49 12.89 10.20
N GLY A 56 12.38 13.43 9.68
CA GLY A 56 12.42 14.57 8.77
C GLY A 56 13.04 14.16 7.43
N SER A 57 12.79 14.95 6.41
CA SER A 57 13.41 14.78 5.09
C SER A 57 13.64 16.15 4.45
N ASP A 58 14.54 16.21 3.49
CA ASP A 58 14.81 17.41 2.70
C ASP A 58 13.92 17.38 1.44
N PHE A 59 13.54 18.56 0.93
CA PHE A 59 12.64 18.74 -0.20
C PHE A 59 12.94 17.80 -1.40
N ILE A 60 14.20 17.73 -1.83
CA ILE A 60 14.65 16.90 -2.97
C ILE A 60 14.38 15.41 -2.74
N ASN A 61 14.54 14.92 -1.50
CA ASN A 61 14.27 13.52 -1.17
C ASN A 61 12.77 13.24 -1.15
N LEU A 62 11.95 14.18 -0.64
CA LEU A 62 10.49 14.06 -0.64
C LEU A 62 9.93 14.01 -2.07
N THR A 63 10.42 14.85 -2.98
CA THR A 63 10.00 14.84 -4.40
C THR A 63 10.37 13.51 -5.08
N ARG A 64 11.54 12.95 -4.78
CA ARG A 64 11.95 11.65 -5.33
C ARG A 64 11.08 10.50 -4.80
N GLU A 65 10.73 10.56 -3.51
CA GLU A 65 9.82 9.59 -2.90
C GLU A 65 8.42 9.66 -3.55
N GLU A 66 7.92 10.87 -3.82
CA GLU A 66 6.61 11.10 -4.46
C GLU A 66 6.56 10.54 -5.90
N ALA A 67 7.60 10.79 -6.70
CA ALA A 67 7.68 10.20 -8.04
C ALA A 67 7.71 8.65 -8.00
N GLY A 68 8.37 8.08 -6.98
CA GLY A 68 8.40 6.65 -6.74
C GLY A 68 7.04 6.08 -6.38
N THR A 69 6.32 6.72 -5.45
CA THR A 69 4.99 6.27 -5.01
C THR A 69 3.97 6.34 -6.14
N THR A 70 4.01 7.41 -6.95
CA THR A 70 3.16 7.54 -8.15
C THR A 70 3.42 6.44 -9.19
N LEU A 71 4.67 5.97 -9.34
CA LEU A 71 4.97 4.82 -10.21
C LEU A 71 4.33 3.53 -9.66
N TYR A 72 4.46 3.27 -8.35
CA TYR A 72 3.88 2.07 -7.74
C TYR A 72 2.35 2.07 -7.78
N GLU A 73 1.72 3.22 -7.57
CA GLU A 73 0.27 3.42 -7.74
C GLU A 73 -0.17 3.01 -9.16
N ASN A 74 0.47 3.56 -10.18
CA ASN A 74 0.16 3.27 -11.58
C ASN A 74 0.38 1.80 -11.95
N LEU A 75 1.46 1.19 -11.48
CA LEU A 75 1.73 -0.23 -11.74
C LEU A 75 0.74 -1.15 -11.02
N ALA A 76 0.33 -0.79 -9.80
CA ALA A 76 -0.63 -1.57 -9.02
C ALA A 76 -2.01 -1.56 -9.67
N ILE A 77 -2.51 -0.37 -10.06
CA ILE A 77 -3.83 -0.27 -10.73
C ILE A 77 -3.82 -0.93 -12.12
N LEU A 78 -2.72 -0.77 -12.87
CA LEU A 78 -2.55 -1.47 -14.16
C LEU A 78 -2.61 -2.98 -13.95
N THR A 79 -1.97 -3.50 -12.91
CA THR A 79 -1.99 -4.95 -12.61
C THR A 79 -3.40 -5.41 -12.24
N VAL A 80 -4.16 -4.64 -11.45
CA VAL A 80 -5.58 -4.96 -11.15
C VAL A 80 -6.40 -5.04 -12.44
N ILE A 81 -6.21 -4.11 -13.38
CA ILE A 81 -6.89 -4.12 -14.68
C ILE A 81 -6.48 -5.35 -15.51
N LEU A 82 -5.20 -5.70 -15.54
CA LEU A 82 -4.72 -6.90 -16.25
C LEU A 82 -5.29 -8.19 -15.64
N LEU A 83 -5.37 -8.27 -14.30
CA LEU A 83 -6.02 -9.39 -13.60
C LEU A 83 -7.51 -9.48 -13.96
N ALA A 84 -8.20 -8.34 -14.03
CA ALA A 84 -9.59 -8.27 -14.50
C ALA A 84 -9.72 -8.75 -15.97
N LEU A 85 -8.92 -8.18 -16.87
CA LEU A 85 -8.87 -8.60 -18.28
C LEU A 85 -8.58 -10.10 -18.46
N SER A 86 -7.79 -10.71 -17.57
CA SER A 86 -7.55 -12.15 -17.61
C SER A 86 -8.85 -12.97 -17.46
N GLY A 87 -9.82 -12.50 -16.67
CA GLY A 87 -11.14 -13.13 -16.54
C GLY A 87 -11.99 -13.00 -17.81
N LEU A 88 -11.80 -11.92 -18.58
CA LEU A 88 -12.45 -11.72 -19.88
C LEU A 88 -11.88 -12.66 -20.94
N ILE A 89 -10.54 -12.81 -21.00
CA ILE A 89 -9.83 -13.55 -22.06
C ILE A 89 -9.79 -15.06 -21.78
N LEU A 90 -9.41 -15.46 -20.57
CA LEU A 90 -9.20 -16.86 -20.20
C LEU A 90 -10.47 -17.51 -19.62
N GLY A 91 -11.41 -16.71 -19.15
CA GLY A 91 -12.67 -17.15 -18.56
C GLY A 91 -13.83 -17.24 -19.55
N THR A 92 -15.02 -16.83 -19.09
CA THR A 92 -16.28 -16.89 -19.85
C THR A 92 -16.70 -15.51 -20.38
N ARG A 93 -15.74 -14.65 -20.75
CA ARG A 93 -15.98 -13.27 -21.21
C ARG A 93 -16.60 -12.34 -20.14
N ILE A 94 -16.22 -12.50 -18.88
CA ILE A 94 -16.64 -11.63 -17.77
C ILE A 94 -15.40 -10.94 -17.17
N PHE A 95 -15.38 -9.61 -17.17
CA PHE A 95 -14.21 -8.77 -16.81
C PHE A 95 -13.68 -8.95 -15.38
N PHE A 96 -14.42 -9.53 -14.43
CA PHE A 96 -13.92 -9.82 -13.08
C PHE A 96 -14.16 -11.28 -12.68
N LEU A 97 -14.17 -12.18 -13.65
CA LEU A 97 -14.41 -13.58 -13.35
C LEU A 97 -13.32 -14.13 -12.45
N ASN A 98 -13.71 -14.67 -11.29
CA ASN A 98 -12.81 -15.44 -10.45
C ASN A 98 -12.61 -16.84 -11.05
N TRP A 99 -11.68 -16.93 -12.01
CA TRP A 99 -11.44 -18.14 -12.80
C TRP A 99 -10.39 -19.09 -12.20
N LEU A 100 -9.64 -18.64 -11.18
CA LEU A 100 -8.64 -19.47 -10.50
C LEU A 100 -9.29 -20.47 -9.52
N PRO A 101 -8.64 -21.63 -9.26
CA PRO A 101 -9.11 -22.59 -8.27
C PRO A 101 -9.25 -21.97 -6.88
N LYS A 102 -10.38 -22.22 -6.21
CA LYS A 102 -10.71 -21.57 -4.93
C LYS A 102 -10.00 -22.15 -3.71
N GLY A 103 -9.27 -23.25 -3.86
CA GLY A 103 -8.62 -23.95 -2.74
C GLY A 103 -9.62 -24.49 -1.71
N ALA A 104 -9.12 -24.81 -0.51
CA ALA A 104 -9.97 -25.19 0.62
C ALA A 104 -10.41 -23.94 1.41
N LEU A 105 -11.66 -23.94 1.86
CA LEU A 105 -12.18 -22.85 2.68
C LEU A 105 -11.42 -22.75 4.00
N GLY A 106 -11.05 -21.54 4.39
CA GLY A 106 -10.31 -21.27 5.62
C GLY A 106 -8.78 -21.31 5.47
N GLU A 107 -8.25 -21.77 4.33
CA GLU A 107 -6.82 -21.74 4.07
C GLU A 107 -6.35 -20.40 3.47
N LEU A 108 -5.06 -20.10 3.64
CA LEU A 108 -4.45 -18.87 3.11
C LEU A 108 -4.52 -18.82 1.58
N VAL A 109 -4.15 -19.91 0.91
CA VAL A 109 -4.20 -20.03 -0.56
C VAL A 109 -5.58 -20.52 -0.98
N SER A 110 -6.57 -19.65 -0.78
CA SER A 110 -7.97 -19.90 -1.13
C SER A 110 -8.62 -18.67 -1.78
N ALA A 111 -9.92 -18.74 -2.08
CA ALA A 111 -10.70 -17.68 -2.72
C ALA A 111 -10.26 -17.30 -4.16
N GLY A 112 -9.41 -18.10 -4.80
CA GLY A 112 -9.03 -17.96 -6.20
C GLY A 112 -8.19 -16.70 -6.44
N ILE A 113 -8.67 -15.78 -7.28
CA ILE A 113 -7.94 -14.56 -7.66
C ILE A 113 -8.02 -13.44 -6.61
N LEU A 114 -8.93 -13.54 -5.63
CA LEU A 114 -9.19 -12.49 -4.64
C LEU A 114 -7.94 -12.07 -3.83
N PRO A 115 -7.08 -12.99 -3.32
CA PRO A 115 -5.87 -12.60 -2.61
C PRO A 115 -4.93 -11.73 -3.46
N LEU A 116 -4.85 -11.98 -4.78
CA LEU A 116 -4.06 -11.15 -5.69
C LEU A 116 -4.64 -9.74 -5.79
N TYR A 117 -5.96 -9.62 -5.93
CA TYR A 117 -6.61 -8.30 -5.90
C TYR A 117 -6.33 -7.57 -4.59
N ASN A 118 -6.45 -8.24 -3.44
CA ASN A 118 -6.14 -7.63 -2.15
C ASN A 118 -4.70 -7.10 -2.08
N ILE A 119 -3.73 -7.85 -2.59
CA ILE A 119 -2.33 -7.42 -2.62
C ILE A 119 -2.15 -6.15 -3.45
N PHE A 120 -2.61 -6.14 -4.71
CA PHE A 120 -2.41 -4.98 -5.58
C PHE A 120 -3.24 -3.77 -5.18
N ILE A 121 -4.46 -3.97 -4.68
CA ILE A 121 -5.26 -2.88 -4.08
C ILE A 121 -4.54 -2.34 -2.84
N GLY A 122 -3.94 -3.20 -2.01
CA GLY A 122 -3.18 -2.74 -0.85
C GLY A 122 -1.95 -1.91 -1.21
N ILE A 123 -1.23 -2.29 -2.27
CA ILE A 123 -0.08 -1.52 -2.79
C ILE A 123 -0.56 -0.19 -3.37
N GLU A 124 -1.65 -0.20 -4.16
CA GLU A 124 -2.24 1.02 -4.72
C GLU A 124 -2.62 1.98 -3.60
N VAL A 125 -3.44 1.56 -2.64
CA VAL A 125 -3.88 2.41 -1.52
C VAL A 125 -2.71 2.94 -0.69
N ALA A 126 -1.71 2.09 -0.40
CA ALA A 126 -0.53 2.51 0.34
C ALA A 126 0.26 3.60 -0.41
N SER A 127 0.41 3.43 -1.72
CA SER A 127 1.11 4.37 -2.59
C SER A 127 0.34 5.67 -2.70
N SER A 128 -0.95 5.63 -3.02
CA SER A 128 -1.81 6.80 -3.18
C SER A 128 -1.88 7.67 -1.92
N ILE A 129 -2.03 7.05 -0.74
CA ILE A 129 -2.04 7.79 0.53
C ILE A 129 -0.68 8.43 0.81
N LEU A 130 0.42 7.72 0.52
CA LEU A 130 1.75 8.25 0.72
C LEU A 130 2.06 9.40 -0.26
N THR A 131 1.67 9.27 -1.54
CA THR A 131 1.75 10.33 -2.55
C THR A 131 1.00 11.58 -2.09
N ILE A 132 -0.25 11.44 -1.63
CA ILE A 132 -1.05 12.58 -1.13
C ILE A 132 -0.35 13.23 0.07
N PHE A 133 0.16 12.44 1.02
CA PHE A 133 0.89 12.96 2.16
C PHE A 133 2.13 13.74 1.74
N LEU A 134 2.95 13.17 0.85
CA LEU A 134 4.16 13.80 0.34
C LEU A 134 3.84 15.09 -0.41
N ALA A 135 2.84 15.10 -1.28
CA ALA A 135 2.41 16.29 -2.00
C ALA A 135 2.02 17.44 -1.05
N LEU A 136 1.29 17.13 0.03
CA LEU A 136 0.93 18.12 1.05
C LEU A 136 2.15 18.64 1.84
N VAL A 137 3.12 17.78 2.13
CA VAL A 137 4.36 18.19 2.82
C VAL A 137 5.22 19.07 1.91
N ILE A 138 5.40 18.67 0.65
CA ILE A 138 6.14 19.42 -0.38
C ILE A 138 5.52 20.80 -0.56
N PHE A 139 4.20 20.88 -0.75
CA PHE A 139 3.48 22.15 -0.89
C PHE A 139 3.69 23.07 0.32
N LYS A 140 3.69 22.51 1.53
CA LYS A 140 3.95 23.27 2.75
C LYS A 140 5.39 23.81 2.81
N GLU A 141 6.38 23.03 2.38
CA GLU A 141 7.77 23.50 2.34
C GLU A 141 7.97 24.62 1.32
N GLU A 142 7.40 24.48 0.12
CA GLU A 142 7.48 25.48 -0.96
C GLU A 142 6.85 26.83 -0.57
N MET A 143 5.73 26.82 0.17
CA MET A 143 5.12 28.06 0.68
C MET A 143 5.87 28.73 1.84
N SER A 144 6.79 28.01 2.48
CA SER A 144 7.52 28.50 3.65
C SER A 144 8.86 29.17 3.31
N GLU A 145 9.27 29.10 2.04
CA GLU A 145 10.35 29.89 1.43
C GLU A 145 9.82 31.22 0.86
#